data_AF-A0A8G1IY53-F1
#
_entry.id   AF-A0A8G1IY53-F1
#
_cell.length_a   1.000
_cell.length_b   1.000
_cell.length_c   1.000
_cell.angle_alpha   90.00
_cell.angle_beta   90.00
_cell.angle_gamma   90.00
#
_symmetry.space_group_name_H-M   'P 1'
#
loop_
_entity.id
_entity.type
_entity.pdbx_description
1 polymer ?
#
loop_
_entity_poly.entity_id
_entity_poly.type
_entity_poly.pdbx_seq_one_letter_code
_entity_poly.pdbx_strand_id
1 'polypeptide(L)'
;MNISQSFQNMLDSVVAFLPRALAFLAILVIGWIVSKVVGKLVGKLLHKVGLDKVGEKSGLRRYTGKFELSDLLGKLVYFALLLFTLQLAFGAFGNNPVSDLLNQLVAWLPQLFVALVIVVVAFAIANAVHSIISGTLSGTNYGNIVARISQVAIIFFGAVAALGQVGIATTVTTPILWTVLAMIAGTVIVGVGGGLIGPMRQRWEKMLATAEGEASKMKESNGSQGDPTSSMSQTYRSGRYGTETNAQAPSGTVGEEAGTRSGTTYGATGGTGAGTTGGPSAGGRIETERPMPPNEP
;
A
#
# COMPACT_ATOMS: atom_id res chain seq x y z
N MET A 1 -54.26 -20.04 -46.09
CA MET A 1 -53.02 -20.64 -45.53
C MET A 1 -53.20 -22.15 -45.57
N ASN A 2 -52.42 -22.86 -46.39
CA ASN A 2 -52.56 -24.31 -46.51
C ASN A 2 -51.93 -24.98 -45.28
N ILE A 3 -52.78 -25.49 -44.36
CA ILE A 3 -52.36 -26.22 -43.15
C ILE A 3 -51.38 -27.36 -43.51
N SER A 4 -51.58 -28.02 -44.65
CA SER A 4 -50.72 -29.09 -45.14
C SER A 4 -49.30 -28.63 -45.46
N GLN A 5 -49.13 -27.39 -45.97
CA GLN A 5 -47.81 -26.81 -46.24
C GLN A 5 -47.09 -26.47 -44.94
N SER A 6 -47.81 -25.92 -43.95
CA SER A 6 -47.25 -25.64 -42.62
C SER A 6 -46.80 -26.91 -41.90
N PHE A 7 -47.55 -28.01 -42.04
CA PHE A 7 -47.20 -29.31 -41.47
C PHE A 7 -45.95 -29.92 -42.12
N GLN A 8 -45.84 -29.86 -43.44
CA GLN A 8 -44.64 -30.30 -44.17
C GLN A 8 -43.40 -29.48 -43.76
N ASN A 9 -43.52 -28.16 -43.69
CA ASN A 9 -42.42 -27.29 -43.26
C ASN A 9 -41.98 -27.55 -41.80
N MET A 10 -42.91 -27.92 -40.92
CA MET A 10 -42.61 -28.34 -39.54
C MET A 10 -41.86 -29.68 -39.51
N LEU A 11 -42.30 -30.66 -40.30
CA LEU A 11 -41.63 -31.96 -40.43
C LEU A 11 -40.20 -31.80 -40.96
N ASP A 12 -40.01 -31.01 -42.00
CA ASP A 12 -38.68 -30.74 -42.56
C ASP A 12 -37.76 -30.07 -41.54
N SER A 13 -38.31 -29.15 -40.72
CA SER A 13 -37.57 -28.50 -39.64
C SER A 13 -37.14 -29.49 -38.54
N VAL A 14 -38.00 -30.45 -38.18
CA VAL A 14 -37.70 -31.49 -37.18
C VAL A 14 -36.66 -32.47 -37.70
N VAL A 15 -36.78 -32.89 -38.96
CA VAL A 15 -35.81 -33.79 -39.61
C VAL A 15 -34.45 -33.11 -39.74
N ALA A 16 -34.40 -31.82 -40.08
CA ALA A 16 -33.17 -31.04 -40.14
C ALA A 16 -32.56 -30.73 -38.76
N PHE A 17 -33.36 -30.75 -37.69
CA PHE A 17 -32.90 -30.55 -36.31
C PHE A 17 -32.16 -31.78 -35.76
N LEU A 18 -32.57 -32.99 -36.13
CA LEU A 18 -31.99 -34.25 -35.67
C LEU A 18 -30.47 -34.37 -35.88
N PRO A 19 -29.92 -34.14 -37.09
CA PRO A 19 -28.47 -34.19 -37.30
C PRO A 19 -27.72 -33.08 -36.56
N ARG A 20 -28.31 -31.89 -36.40
CA ARG A 20 -27.71 -30.78 -35.64
C ARG A 20 -27.68 -31.08 -34.14
N ALA A 21 -28.72 -31.71 -33.61
CA ALA A 21 -28.77 -32.15 -32.21
C ALA A 21 -27.74 -33.24 -31.92
N LEU A 22 -27.54 -34.18 -32.85
CA LEU A 22 -26.46 -35.18 -32.74
C LEU A 22 -25.07 -34.52 -32.76
N ALA A 23 -24.83 -33.56 -33.65
CA ALA A 23 -23.58 -32.81 -33.69
C ALA A 23 -23.33 -32.02 -32.39
N PHE A 24 -24.35 -31.32 -31.87
CA PHE A 24 -24.30 -30.64 -30.58
C PHE A 24 -23.89 -31.59 -29.45
N LEU A 25 -24.55 -32.75 -29.37
CA LEU A 25 -24.29 -33.72 -28.30
C LEU A 25 -22.89 -34.31 -28.42
N ALA A 26 -22.43 -34.61 -29.63
CA ALA A 26 -21.06 -35.09 -29.88
C ALA A 26 -20.02 -34.06 -29.43
N ILE A 27 -20.18 -32.79 -29.80
CA ILE A 27 -19.29 -31.70 -29.39
C ILE A 27 -19.28 -31.54 -27.86
N LEU A 28 -20.45 -31.60 -27.21
CA LEU A 28 -20.58 -31.46 -25.77
C LEU A 28 -19.86 -32.59 -25.01
N VAL A 29 -20.00 -33.84 -25.47
CA VAL A 29 -19.35 -35.01 -24.85
C VAL A 29 -17.83 -34.90 -24.99
N ILE A 30 -17.33 -34.63 -26.19
CA ILE A 30 -15.89 -34.47 -26.45
C ILE A 30 -15.34 -33.29 -25.63
N GLY A 31 -16.03 -32.16 -25.69
CA GLY A 31 -15.64 -30.93 -24.99
C GLY A 31 -15.61 -31.10 -23.47
N TRP A 32 -16.58 -31.80 -22.89
CA TRP A 32 -16.61 -32.07 -21.45
C TRP A 32 -15.40 -32.89 -20.99
N ILE A 33 -15.03 -33.93 -21.76
CA ILE A 33 -13.87 -34.76 -21.46
C ILE A 33 -12.59 -33.92 -21.53
N VAL A 34 -12.39 -33.18 -22.63
CA VAL A 34 -11.22 -32.32 -22.84
C VAL A 34 -11.10 -31.28 -21.73
N SER A 35 -12.19 -30.57 -21.41
CA SER A 35 -12.22 -29.55 -20.36
C SER A 35 -11.82 -30.11 -19.00
N LYS A 36 -12.29 -31.32 -18.66
CA LYS A 36 -11.97 -32.01 -17.40
C LYS A 36 -10.49 -32.39 -17.31
N VAL A 37 -9.89 -32.83 -18.41
CA VAL A 37 -8.46 -33.19 -18.45
C VAL A 37 -7.60 -31.95 -18.33
N VAL A 38 -7.88 -30.91 -19.12
CA VAL A 38 -7.10 -29.67 -19.13
C VAL A 38 -7.22 -28.93 -17.79
N GLY A 39 -8.42 -28.81 -17.22
CA GLY A 39 -8.62 -28.17 -15.91
C GLY A 39 -7.81 -28.84 -14.80
N LYS A 40 -7.78 -30.19 -14.78
CA LYS A 40 -6.92 -30.94 -13.83
C LYS A 40 -5.43 -30.70 -14.07
N LEU A 41 -5.00 -30.62 -15.33
CA LEU A 41 -3.60 -30.39 -15.67
C LEU A 41 -3.16 -29.00 -15.23
N VAL A 42 -3.96 -27.98 -15.50
CA VAL A 42 -3.68 -26.60 -15.09
C VAL A 42 -3.66 -26.48 -13.57
N GLY A 43 -4.61 -27.08 -12.84
CA GLY A 43 -4.60 -27.10 -11.38
C GLY A 43 -3.31 -27.71 -10.80
N LYS A 44 -2.84 -28.83 -11.37
CA LYS A 44 -1.55 -29.44 -10.97
C LYS A 44 -0.35 -28.55 -11.28
N LEU A 45 -0.33 -27.90 -12.45
CA LEU A 45 0.76 -27.00 -12.83
C LEU A 45 0.81 -25.79 -11.89
N LEU A 46 -0.36 -25.23 -11.53
CA LEU A 46 -0.44 -24.07 -10.64
C LEU A 46 0.01 -24.39 -9.21
N HIS A 47 -0.36 -25.56 -8.70
CA HIS A 47 0.12 -26.04 -7.41
C HIS A 47 1.66 -26.16 -7.42
N LYS A 48 2.24 -26.64 -8.53
CA LYS A 48 3.69 -26.74 -8.71
C LYS A 48 4.40 -25.38 -8.79
N VAL A 49 3.73 -24.34 -9.30
CA VAL A 49 4.25 -22.96 -9.35
C VAL A 49 4.20 -22.28 -7.97
N GLY A 50 3.50 -22.87 -7.00
CA GLY A 50 3.51 -22.39 -5.61
C GLY A 50 2.65 -21.16 -5.38
N LEU A 51 1.58 -20.97 -6.16
CA LEU A 51 0.58 -19.92 -5.89
C LEU A 51 -0.01 -20.03 -4.49
N ASP A 52 -0.02 -21.24 -3.93
CA ASP A 52 -0.49 -21.50 -2.58
C ASP A 52 0.35 -20.76 -1.51
N LYS A 53 1.67 -20.59 -1.73
CA LYS A 53 2.55 -19.81 -0.84
C LYS A 53 2.25 -18.30 -0.88
N VAL A 54 1.74 -17.80 -2.00
CA VAL A 54 1.33 -16.39 -2.13
C VAL A 54 0.02 -16.16 -1.39
N GLY A 55 -0.92 -17.12 -1.47
CA GLY A 55 -2.17 -17.10 -0.70
C GLY A 55 -1.95 -17.19 0.83
N GLU A 56 -0.99 -18.02 1.27
CA GLU A 56 -0.65 -18.18 2.69
C GLU A 56 -0.14 -16.90 3.35
N LYS A 57 0.72 -16.14 2.67
CA LYS A 57 1.28 -14.88 3.19
C LYS A 57 0.25 -13.74 3.24
N SER A 58 -0.87 -13.88 2.53
CA SER A 58 -1.85 -12.81 2.34
C SER A 58 -2.96 -12.79 3.40
N GLY A 59 -3.03 -13.75 4.33
CA GLY A 59 -4.14 -13.84 5.28
C GLY A 59 -5.49 -14.23 4.65
N LEU A 60 -5.51 -14.51 3.34
CA LEU A 60 -6.69 -14.95 2.59
C LEU A 60 -7.21 -16.32 3.05
N ARG A 61 -6.40 -17.08 3.79
CA ARG A 61 -6.78 -18.37 4.39
C ARG A 61 -7.99 -18.27 5.33
N ARG A 62 -8.26 -17.09 5.92
CA ARG A 62 -9.49 -16.84 6.69
C ARG A 62 -10.76 -16.81 5.84
N TYR A 63 -10.65 -16.49 4.55
CA TYR A 63 -11.78 -16.37 3.62
C TYR A 63 -11.88 -17.56 2.66
N THR A 64 -10.76 -18.22 2.35
CA THR A 64 -10.71 -19.37 1.41
C THR A 64 -10.79 -20.74 2.10
N GLY A 65 -10.63 -20.80 3.43
CA GLY A 65 -10.73 -22.05 4.19
C GLY A 65 -9.64 -23.07 3.80
N LYS A 66 -10.04 -24.35 3.62
CA LYS A 66 -9.15 -25.47 3.20
C LYS A 66 -8.92 -25.53 1.68
N PHE A 67 -9.53 -24.64 0.88
CA PHE A 67 -9.38 -24.66 -0.57
C PHE A 67 -8.09 -23.95 -0.99
N GLU A 68 -7.26 -24.65 -1.75
CA GLU A 68 -6.04 -24.11 -2.35
C GLU A 68 -6.39 -23.19 -3.53
N LEU A 69 -5.66 -22.08 -3.68
CA LEU A 69 -5.86 -21.14 -4.79
C LEU A 69 -5.66 -21.85 -6.14
N SER A 70 -4.74 -22.81 -6.17
CA SER A 70 -4.45 -23.66 -7.33
C SER A 70 -5.67 -24.48 -7.79
N ASP A 71 -6.47 -25.01 -6.86
CA ASP A 71 -7.66 -25.80 -7.18
C ASP A 71 -8.82 -24.90 -7.65
N LEU A 72 -8.97 -23.72 -7.04
CA LEU A 72 -9.94 -22.71 -7.49
C LEU A 72 -9.67 -22.25 -8.93
N LEU A 73 -8.40 -21.97 -9.27
CA LEU A 73 -8.03 -21.58 -10.63
C LEU A 73 -8.15 -22.76 -11.61
N GLY A 74 -7.78 -23.98 -11.21
CA GLY A 74 -8.01 -25.18 -12.04
C GLY A 74 -9.49 -25.40 -12.36
N LYS A 75 -10.37 -25.16 -11.37
CA LYS A 75 -11.82 -25.23 -11.53
C LYS A 75 -12.36 -24.08 -12.40
N LEU A 76 -11.82 -22.88 -12.26
CA LEU A 76 -12.14 -21.74 -13.12
C LEU A 76 -11.81 -22.04 -14.58
N VAL A 77 -10.62 -22.61 -14.85
CA VAL A 77 -10.21 -23.02 -16.19
C VAL A 77 -11.09 -24.14 -16.74
N TYR A 78 -11.49 -25.10 -15.90
CA TYR A 78 -12.47 -26.12 -16.30
C TYR A 78 -13.79 -25.49 -16.75
N PHE A 79 -14.36 -24.57 -15.96
CA PHE A 79 -15.61 -23.90 -16.33
C PHE A 79 -15.45 -23.00 -17.56
N ALA A 80 -14.32 -22.33 -17.70
CA ALA A 80 -13.97 -21.54 -18.88
C ALA A 80 -13.94 -22.39 -20.16
N LEU A 81 -13.25 -23.53 -20.14
CA LEU A 81 -13.21 -24.45 -21.28
C LEU A 81 -14.58 -25.09 -21.54
N LEU A 82 -15.31 -25.44 -20.48
CA LEU A 82 -16.68 -25.92 -20.61
C LEU A 82 -17.56 -24.89 -21.35
N LEU A 83 -17.42 -23.61 -21.01
CA LEU A 83 -18.16 -22.53 -21.66
C LEU A 83 -17.79 -22.39 -23.14
N PHE A 84 -16.50 -22.52 -23.47
CA PHE A 84 -16.03 -22.56 -24.86
C PHE A 84 -16.64 -23.73 -25.64
N THR A 85 -16.66 -24.92 -25.04
CA THR A 85 -17.26 -26.10 -25.67
C THR A 85 -18.76 -25.95 -25.84
N LEU A 86 -19.42 -25.27 -24.89
CA LEU A 86 -20.85 -24.96 -24.96
C LEU A 86 -21.14 -23.99 -26.12
N GLN A 87 -20.32 -22.94 -26.28
CA GLN A 87 -20.41 -22.03 -27.43
C GLN A 87 -20.29 -22.78 -28.76
N LEU A 88 -19.28 -23.64 -28.91
CA LEU A 88 -19.09 -24.45 -30.13
C LEU A 88 -20.27 -25.40 -30.37
N ALA A 89 -20.80 -26.02 -29.31
CA ALA A 89 -21.95 -26.90 -29.40
C ALA A 89 -23.17 -26.12 -29.87
N PHE A 90 -23.51 -24.99 -29.25
CA PHE A 90 -24.64 -24.15 -29.66
C PHE A 90 -24.47 -23.56 -31.06
N GLY A 91 -23.23 -23.27 -31.48
CA GLY A 91 -22.93 -22.87 -32.86
C GLY A 91 -23.32 -23.92 -33.91
N ALA A 92 -23.38 -25.21 -33.55
CA ALA A 92 -23.84 -26.26 -34.46
C ALA A 92 -25.34 -26.14 -34.82
N PHE A 93 -26.14 -25.43 -34.02
CA PHE A 93 -27.54 -25.13 -34.34
C PHE A 93 -27.70 -23.93 -35.30
N GLY A 94 -26.63 -23.18 -35.56
CA GLY A 94 -26.63 -21.94 -36.34
C GLY A 94 -26.60 -20.68 -35.47
N ASN A 95 -26.79 -19.52 -36.10
CA ASN A 95 -26.77 -18.24 -35.38
C ASN A 95 -28.05 -18.06 -34.56
N ASN A 96 -27.93 -18.09 -33.24
CA ASN A 96 -29.03 -17.93 -32.29
C ASN A 96 -28.62 -16.86 -31.26
N PRO A 97 -29.54 -16.03 -30.73
CA PRO A 97 -29.27 -15.18 -29.57
C PRO A 97 -28.46 -15.86 -28.45
N VAL A 98 -28.69 -17.15 -28.20
CA VAL A 98 -27.91 -17.93 -27.22
C VAL A 98 -26.44 -18.06 -27.61
N SER A 99 -26.11 -18.32 -28.89
CA SER A 99 -24.72 -18.39 -29.35
C SER A 99 -24.05 -17.02 -29.25
N ASP A 100 -24.78 -15.94 -29.52
CA ASP A 100 -24.23 -14.57 -29.41
C ASP A 100 -23.88 -14.20 -27.97
N LEU A 101 -24.73 -14.57 -27.00
CA LEU A 101 -24.43 -14.39 -25.58
C LEU A 101 -23.22 -15.24 -25.15
N LEU A 102 -23.14 -16.51 -25.59
CA LEU A 102 -21.99 -17.36 -25.31
C LEU A 102 -20.71 -16.83 -25.95
N ASN A 103 -20.78 -16.28 -27.17
CA ASN A 103 -19.66 -15.63 -27.85
C ASN A 103 -19.13 -14.45 -27.02
N GLN A 104 -20.02 -13.61 -26.48
CA GLN A 104 -19.64 -12.48 -25.62
C GLN A 104 -18.99 -12.96 -24.31
N LEU A 105 -19.57 -13.99 -23.67
CA LEU A 105 -18.99 -14.57 -22.46
C LEU A 105 -17.61 -15.19 -22.70
N VAL A 106 -17.40 -15.82 -23.86
CA VAL A 106 -16.09 -16.36 -24.23
C VAL A 106 -15.09 -15.28 -24.60
N ALA A 107 -15.51 -14.21 -25.27
CA ALA A 107 -14.66 -13.05 -25.52
C ALA A 107 -14.21 -12.34 -24.22
N TRP A 108 -14.96 -12.53 -23.14
CA TRP A 108 -14.64 -12.02 -21.81
C TRP A 108 -13.61 -12.87 -21.04
N LEU A 109 -13.43 -14.16 -21.38
CA LEU A 109 -12.43 -15.04 -20.74
C LEU A 109 -10.98 -14.51 -20.83
N PRO A 110 -10.48 -14.06 -22.01
CA PRO A 110 -9.15 -13.48 -22.11
C PRO A 110 -8.95 -12.27 -21.21
N GLN A 111 -9.97 -11.41 -21.11
CA GLN A 111 -9.95 -10.22 -20.25
C GLN A 111 -9.87 -10.62 -18.77
N LEU A 112 -10.64 -11.64 -18.35
CA LEU A 112 -10.57 -12.20 -17.01
C LEU A 112 -9.16 -12.75 -16.68
N PHE A 113 -8.51 -13.41 -17.64
CA PHE A 113 -7.14 -13.90 -17.45
C PHE A 113 -6.15 -12.76 -17.21
N VAL A 114 -6.21 -11.70 -18.03
CA VAL A 114 -5.34 -10.51 -17.85
C VAL A 114 -5.61 -9.85 -16.49
N ALA A 115 -6.88 -9.73 -16.09
CA ALA A 115 -7.25 -9.18 -14.78
C ALA A 115 -6.66 -10.00 -13.62
N LEU A 116 -6.71 -11.34 -13.71
CA LEU A 116 -6.11 -12.22 -12.71
C LEU A 116 -4.59 -12.05 -12.62
N VAL A 117 -3.90 -11.90 -13.77
CA VAL A 117 -2.47 -11.61 -13.81
C VAL A 117 -2.16 -10.27 -13.12
N ILE A 118 -2.95 -9.22 -13.40
CA ILE A 118 -2.80 -7.90 -12.75
C ILE A 118 -2.94 -8.02 -11.23
N VAL A 119 -3.92 -8.77 -10.73
CA VAL A 119 -4.10 -9.01 -9.28
C VAL A 119 -2.84 -9.65 -8.70
N VAL A 120 -2.34 -10.74 -9.29
CA VAL A 120 -1.15 -11.45 -8.80
C VAL A 120 0.06 -10.51 -8.75
N VAL A 121 0.29 -9.73 -9.80
CA VAL A 121 1.39 -8.76 -9.87
C VAL A 121 1.23 -7.67 -8.82
N ALA A 122 0.03 -7.10 -8.65
CA ALA A 122 -0.24 -6.10 -7.63
C ALA A 122 0.02 -6.61 -6.21
N PHE A 123 -0.39 -7.85 -5.91
CA PHE A 123 -0.10 -8.50 -4.62
C PHE A 123 1.39 -8.71 -4.40
N ALA A 124 2.14 -9.14 -5.42
CA ALA A 124 3.58 -9.32 -5.34
C ALA A 124 4.29 -7.99 -5.02
N ILE A 125 3.92 -6.92 -5.73
CA ILE A 125 4.45 -5.57 -5.50
C ILE A 125 4.08 -5.08 -4.08
N ALA A 126 2.82 -5.24 -3.67
CA ALA A 126 2.35 -4.80 -2.36
C ALA A 126 3.13 -5.47 -1.21
N ASN A 127 3.39 -6.78 -1.32
CA ASN A 127 4.16 -7.52 -0.31
C ASN A 127 5.64 -7.12 -0.32
N ALA A 128 6.25 -6.89 -1.48
CA ALA A 128 7.61 -6.40 -1.58
C ALA A 128 7.74 -5.02 -0.92
N VAL A 129 6.84 -4.10 -1.26
CA VAL A 129 6.78 -2.75 -0.66
C VAL A 129 6.59 -2.82 0.85
N HIS A 130 5.67 -3.67 1.34
CA HIS A 130 5.49 -3.86 2.78
C HIS A 130 6.78 -4.30 3.46
N SER A 131 7.51 -5.26 2.90
CA SER A 131 8.76 -5.76 3.49
C SER A 131 9.88 -4.72 3.49
N ILE A 132 9.97 -3.90 2.44
CA ILE A 132 10.97 -2.84 2.33
C ILE A 132 10.68 -1.74 3.37
N ILE A 133 9.42 -1.28 3.46
CA ILE A 133 9.04 -0.21 4.39
C ILE A 133 9.14 -0.70 5.84
N SER A 134 8.62 -1.90 6.16
CA SER A 134 8.70 -2.43 7.52
C SER A 134 10.13 -2.74 7.94
N GLY A 135 11.00 -3.19 7.02
CA GLY A 135 12.42 -3.40 7.30
C GLY A 135 13.18 -2.09 7.53
N THR A 136 12.97 -1.09 6.67
CA THR A 136 13.69 0.19 6.75
C THR A 136 13.21 1.08 7.90
N LEU A 137 11.91 1.09 8.20
CA LEU A 137 11.32 1.85 9.30
C LEU A 137 11.13 1.02 10.58
N SER A 138 11.75 -0.17 10.66
CA SER A 138 11.66 -1.08 11.82
C SER A 138 12.09 -0.45 13.14
N GLY A 139 12.96 0.58 13.08
CA GLY A 139 13.38 1.36 14.25
C GLY A 139 12.36 2.38 14.76
N THR A 140 11.20 2.53 14.10
CA THR A 140 10.16 3.50 14.49
C THR A 140 8.81 2.80 14.73
N ASN A 141 8.05 3.25 15.73
CA ASN A 141 6.73 2.67 16.05
C ASN A 141 5.70 2.79 14.90
N TYR A 142 5.97 3.66 13.90
CA TYR A 142 5.09 3.89 12.76
C TYR A 142 5.43 3.06 11.51
N GLY A 143 6.59 2.41 11.45
CA GLY A 143 7.04 1.70 10.25
C GLY A 143 6.06 0.63 9.75
N ASN A 144 5.51 -0.16 10.67
CA ASN A 144 4.52 -1.18 10.34
C ASN A 144 3.18 -0.60 9.87
N ILE A 145 2.74 0.54 10.43
CA ILE A 145 1.49 1.19 10.04
C ILE A 145 1.63 1.77 8.64
N VAL A 146 2.71 2.49 8.37
CA VAL A 146 2.99 3.07 7.03
C VAL A 146 3.12 1.95 6.00
N ALA A 147 3.87 0.90 6.31
CA ALA A 147 4.02 -0.28 5.44
C ALA A 147 2.66 -0.93 5.14
N ARG A 148 1.76 -1.01 6.13
CA ARG A 148 0.41 -1.56 5.96
C ARG A 148 -0.45 -0.67 5.07
N ILE A 149 -0.44 0.65 5.29
CA ILE A 149 -1.22 1.60 4.49
C ILE A 149 -0.78 1.56 3.03
N SER A 150 0.53 1.59 2.76
CA SER A 150 1.07 1.48 1.39
C SER A 150 0.69 0.17 0.72
N GLN A 151 0.80 -0.95 1.45
CA GLN A 151 0.38 -2.26 0.94
C GLN A 151 -1.10 -2.27 0.56
N VAL A 152 -1.97 -1.77 1.44
CA VAL A 152 -3.42 -1.70 1.19
C VAL A 152 -3.73 -0.79 0.01
N ALA A 153 -3.04 0.35 -0.13
CA ALA A 153 -3.21 1.25 -1.27
C ALA A 153 -2.83 0.57 -2.59
N ILE A 154 -1.69 -0.13 -2.65
CA ILE A 154 -1.26 -0.85 -3.86
C ILE A 154 -2.26 -1.95 -4.23
N ILE A 155 -2.74 -2.72 -3.24
CA ILE A 155 -3.76 -3.76 -3.47
C ILE A 155 -5.07 -3.13 -3.95
N PHE A 156 -5.48 -2.00 -3.36
CA PHE A 156 -6.68 -1.27 -3.77
C PHE A 156 -6.59 -0.83 -5.23
N PHE A 157 -5.51 -0.13 -5.62
CA PHE A 157 -5.31 0.29 -7.02
C PHE A 157 -5.17 -0.89 -7.97
N GLY A 158 -4.48 -1.96 -7.57
CA GLY A 158 -4.38 -3.19 -8.34
C GLY A 158 -5.74 -3.88 -8.56
N ALA A 159 -6.57 -3.93 -7.52
CA ALA A 159 -7.93 -4.45 -7.62
C ALA A 159 -8.80 -3.59 -8.55
N VAL A 160 -8.69 -2.26 -8.45
CA VAL A 160 -9.38 -1.32 -9.35
C VAL A 160 -8.94 -1.53 -10.81
N ALA A 161 -7.64 -1.65 -11.07
CA ALA A 161 -7.11 -1.92 -12.40
C ALA A 161 -7.61 -3.27 -12.96
N ALA A 162 -7.63 -4.31 -12.13
CA ALA A 162 -8.15 -5.63 -12.51
C ALA A 162 -9.67 -5.60 -12.81
N LEU A 163 -10.46 -4.88 -12.00
CA LEU A 163 -11.89 -4.70 -12.25
C LEU A 163 -12.15 -3.93 -13.55
N GLY A 164 -11.34 -2.92 -13.85
CA GLY A 164 -11.40 -2.21 -15.13
C GLY A 164 -11.10 -3.13 -16.31
N GLN A 165 -10.09 -4.00 -16.18
CA GLN A 165 -9.70 -4.96 -17.21
C GLN A 165 -10.81 -5.98 -17.51
N VAL A 166 -11.56 -6.38 -16.48
CA VAL A 166 -12.71 -7.28 -16.59
C VAL A 166 -13.83 -6.68 -17.44
N GLY A 167 -13.96 -5.36 -17.59
CA GLY A 167 -14.93 -4.81 -18.55
C GLY A 167 -16.41 -5.02 -18.21
N ILE A 168 -16.75 -5.64 -17.07
CA ILE A 168 -18.15 -5.81 -16.64
C ILE A 168 -18.74 -4.44 -16.32
N ALA A 169 -19.79 -4.08 -17.06
CA ALA A 169 -20.58 -2.87 -16.84
C ALA A 169 -19.69 -1.61 -16.69
N THR A 170 -18.70 -1.42 -17.56
CA THR A 170 -17.79 -0.26 -17.52
C THR A 170 -18.53 1.07 -17.53
N THR A 171 -19.72 1.12 -18.13
CA THR A 171 -20.62 2.27 -18.12
C THR A 171 -21.08 2.69 -16.72
N VAL A 172 -21.18 1.77 -15.77
CA VAL A 172 -21.57 2.04 -14.38
C VAL A 172 -20.37 1.97 -13.44
N THR A 173 -19.49 1.00 -13.63
CA THR A 173 -18.33 0.78 -12.76
C THR A 173 -17.26 1.86 -12.93
N THR A 174 -16.96 2.29 -14.16
CA THR A 174 -15.86 3.26 -14.36
C THR A 174 -16.14 4.63 -13.77
N PRO A 175 -17.36 5.22 -13.88
CA PRO A 175 -17.66 6.47 -13.19
C PRO A 175 -17.48 6.35 -11.68
N ILE A 176 -17.92 5.25 -11.07
CA ILE A 176 -17.76 5.01 -9.63
C ILE A 176 -16.28 4.96 -9.24
N LEU A 177 -15.44 4.33 -10.06
CA LEU A 177 -14.00 4.28 -9.81
C LEU A 177 -13.38 5.68 -9.87
N TRP A 178 -13.69 6.47 -10.89
CA TRP A 178 -13.22 7.85 -10.99
C TRP A 178 -13.72 8.73 -9.85
N THR A 179 -14.97 8.55 -9.38
CA THR A 179 -15.52 9.36 -8.28
C THR A 179 -14.90 9.00 -6.93
N VAL A 180 -14.66 7.73 -6.64
CA VAL A 180 -13.95 7.32 -5.42
C VAL A 180 -12.51 7.84 -5.43
N LEU A 181 -11.84 7.73 -6.58
CA LEU A 181 -10.47 8.23 -6.74
C LEU A 181 -10.42 9.76 -6.60
N ALA A 182 -11.38 10.47 -7.19
CA ALA A 182 -11.55 11.91 -7.04
C ALA A 182 -11.88 12.31 -5.60
N MET A 183 -12.65 11.50 -4.87
CA MET A 183 -12.95 11.73 -3.45
C MET A 183 -11.68 11.61 -2.61
N ILE A 184 -10.90 10.53 -2.77
CA ILE A 184 -9.65 10.32 -2.04
C ILE A 184 -8.66 11.44 -2.38
N ALA A 185 -8.48 11.74 -3.67
CA ALA A 185 -7.62 12.82 -4.12
C ALA A 185 -8.09 14.16 -3.54
N GLY A 186 -9.40 14.43 -3.57
CA GLY A 186 -10.01 15.62 -2.97
C GLY A 186 -9.74 15.73 -1.47
N THR A 187 -9.91 14.65 -0.70
CA THR A 187 -9.60 14.63 0.74
C THR A 187 -8.12 14.90 0.99
N VAL A 188 -7.22 14.33 0.19
CA VAL A 188 -5.77 14.59 0.33
C VAL A 188 -5.43 16.03 -0.05
N ILE A 189 -5.97 16.54 -1.16
CA ILE A 189 -5.74 17.92 -1.63
C ILE A 189 -6.27 18.93 -0.59
N VAL A 190 -7.46 18.71 -0.03
CA VAL A 190 -8.06 19.60 0.98
C VAL A 190 -7.38 19.45 2.34
N GLY A 191 -7.02 18.23 2.76
CA GLY A 191 -6.35 17.99 4.04
C GLY A 191 -4.92 18.53 4.08
N VAL A 192 -4.13 18.26 3.04
CA VAL A 192 -2.75 18.76 2.91
C VAL A 192 -2.74 20.24 2.53
N GLY A 193 -3.61 20.65 1.59
CA GLY A 193 -3.71 22.04 1.14
C GLY A 193 -4.30 23.00 2.17
N GLY A 194 -5.29 22.58 2.96
CA GLY A 194 -5.92 23.43 3.99
C GLY A 194 -5.11 23.53 5.29
N GLY A 195 -4.46 22.45 5.71
CA GLY A 195 -3.73 22.39 6.99
C GLY A 195 -2.33 23.00 6.98
N LEU A 196 -1.66 23.03 5.81
CA LEU A 196 -0.28 23.51 5.69
C LEU A 196 -0.14 24.99 5.30
N ILE A 197 -1.22 25.68 4.94
CA ILE A 197 -1.17 27.11 4.58
C ILE A 197 -0.59 27.95 5.72
N GLY A 198 -0.99 27.68 6.97
CA GLY A 198 -0.47 28.38 8.16
C GLY A 198 1.05 28.23 8.35
N PRO A 199 1.60 27.02 8.51
CA PRO A 199 3.02 26.82 8.73
C PRO A 199 3.88 27.21 7.51
N MET A 200 3.36 27.10 6.28
CA MET A 200 4.12 27.48 5.08
C MET A 200 4.24 29.00 4.93
N ARG A 201 3.22 29.76 5.34
CA ARG A 201 3.29 31.23 5.45
C ARG A 201 4.38 31.68 6.42
N GLN A 202 4.45 31.09 7.61
CA GLN A 202 5.49 31.43 8.60
C GLN A 202 6.91 31.13 8.10
N ARG A 203 7.10 30.08 7.30
CA ARG A 203 8.41 29.76 6.71
C ARG A 203 8.80 30.75 5.62
N TRP A 204 7.86 31.15 4.77
CA TRP A 204 8.09 32.18 3.75
C TRP A 204 8.37 33.55 4.37
N GLU A 205 7.67 33.92 5.44
CA GLU A 205 7.90 35.17 6.18
C GLU A 205 9.31 35.21 6.77
N LYS A 206 9.81 34.10 7.34
CA LYS A 206 11.21 34.01 7.80
C LYS A 206 12.22 34.11 6.66
N MET A 207 11.95 33.51 5.51
CA MET A 207 12.85 33.60 4.35
C MET A 207 12.87 35.02 3.77
N LEU A 208 11.72 35.68 3.70
CA LEU A 208 11.61 37.08 3.26
C LEU A 208 12.29 38.03 4.24
N ALA A 209 12.12 37.83 5.56
CA ALA A 209 12.79 38.64 6.57
C ALA A 209 14.33 38.46 6.55
N THR A 210 14.80 37.26 6.27
CA THR A 210 16.25 36.99 6.11
C THR A 210 16.79 37.65 4.84
N ALA A 211 16.03 37.57 3.75
CA ALA A 211 16.37 38.22 2.48
C ALA A 211 16.36 39.75 2.58
N GLU A 212 15.44 40.35 3.34
CA GLU A 212 15.45 41.80 3.64
C GLU A 212 16.63 42.21 4.51
N GLY A 213 17.00 41.38 5.49
CA GLY A 213 18.19 41.61 6.32
C GLY A 213 19.49 41.55 5.52
N GLU A 214 19.60 40.62 4.57
CA GLU A 214 20.73 40.52 3.65
C GLU A 214 20.73 41.64 2.59
N ALA A 215 19.56 41.97 2.01
CA ALA A 215 19.44 43.06 1.05
C ALA A 215 19.78 44.43 1.68
N SER A 216 19.40 44.63 2.95
CA SER A 216 19.73 45.85 3.71
C SER A 216 21.22 45.91 4.03
N LYS A 217 21.84 44.80 4.46
CA LYS A 217 23.29 44.70 4.67
C LYS A 217 24.08 44.92 3.38
N MET A 218 23.62 44.39 2.25
CA MET A 218 24.25 44.62 0.94
C MET A 218 24.16 46.09 0.52
N LYS A 219 23.03 46.75 0.78
CA LYS A 219 22.83 48.19 0.51
C LYS A 219 23.70 49.07 1.39
N GLU A 220 23.94 48.66 2.64
CA GLU A 220 24.78 49.37 3.60
C GLU A 220 26.28 49.16 3.35
N SER A 221 26.69 47.96 2.92
CA SER A 221 28.04 47.69 2.42
C SER A 221 28.32 48.38 1.08
N ASN A 222 27.31 48.57 0.22
CA ASN A 222 27.46 49.31 -1.04
C ASN A 222 27.41 50.84 -0.84
N GLY A 223 26.83 51.33 0.26
CA GLY A 223 26.81 52.75 0.64
C GLY A 223 28.12 53.25 1.28
N SER A 224 28.99 52.34 1.71
CA SER A 224 30.30 52.67 2.31
C SER A 224 31.48 52.48 1.34
N GLN A 225 31.23 52.02 0.11
CA GLN A 225 32.23 51.91 -0.95
C GLN A 225 32.36 53.27 -1.68
N GLY A 226 32.79 54.29 -0.94
CA GLY A 226 32.83 55.66 -1.44
C GLY A 226 33.89 56.57 -0.84
N ASP A 227 34.97 56.05 -0.23
CA ASP A 227 36.20 56.85 -0.01
C ASP A 227 37.43 55.96 0.29
N PRO A 228 38.40 55.81 -0.63
CA PRO A 228 39.57 54.96 -0.45
C PRO A 228 40.72 55.56 0.38
N THR A 229 40.52 56.63 1.17
CA THR A 229 41.64 57.39 1.77
C THR A 229 41.88 57.24 3.28
N SER A 230 41.08 56.48 4.03
CA SER A 230 41.12 56.54 5.52
C SER A 230 41.81 55.39 6.27
N SER A 231 42.39 54.38 5.60
CA SER A 231 43.01 53.22 6.28
C SER A 231 44.54 53.28 6.47
N MET A 232 45.20 54.42 6.23
CA MET A 232 46.68 54.51 6.18
C MET A 232 47.31 55.36 7.31
N SER A 233 46.79 55.35 8.56
CA SER A 233 47.43 56.14 9.64
C SER A 233 47.55 55.49 11.02
N GLN A 234 47.18 54.22 11.22
CA GLN A 234 47.15 53.62 12.56
C GLN A 234 48.24 52.59 12.88
N THR A 235 49.29 52.45 12.05
CA THR A 235 50.28 51.36 12.23
C THR A 235 51.70 51.80 12.61
N TYR A 236 52.04 53.10 12.67
CA TYR A 236 53.41 53.52 13.00
C TYR A 236 53.49 54.68 13.99
N ARG A 237 53.38 54.41 15.29
CA ARG A 237 54.16 55.16 16.31
C ARG A 237 54.26 54.42 17.65
N SER A 238 55.06 53.35 17.67
CA SER A 238 55.60 52.78 18.91
C SER A 238 57.12 53.05 19.00
N GLY A 239 57.56 53.51 20.17
CA GLY A 239 58.91 53.33 20.70
C GLY A 239 59.93 54.47 20.48
N ARG A 240 60.22 55.25 21.55
CA ARG A 240 61.59 55.72 21.85
C ARG A 240 61.77 56.23 23.31
N TYR A 241 62.67 55.52 24.00
CA TYR A 241 63.61 55.87 25.09
C TYR A 241 63.15 56.38 26.46
N GLY A 242 63.79 55.79 27.49
CA GLY A 242 63.69 56.08 28.93
C GLY A 242 64.19 57.47 29.33
N THR A 243 64.12 57.86 30.60
CA THR A 243 65.15 57.56 31.61
C THR A 243 64.59 57.83 33.01
N GLU A 244 65.17 57.13 33.97
CA GLU A 244 64.99 57.10 35.43
C GLU A 244 64.90 58.47 36.12
N THR A 245 64.17 58.56 37.25
CA THR A 245 64.65 59.17 38.52
C THR A 245 63.64 58.90 39.65
N ASN A 246 64.02 57.95 40.52
CA ASN A 246 64.00 57.95 41.99
C ASN A 246 62.95 58.80 42.76
N ALA A 247 62.13 58.17 43.62
CA ALA A 247 62.18 58.39 45.08
C ALA A 247 61.06 57.65 45.86
N GLN A 248 61.53 56.78 46.76
CA GLN A 248 61.08 56.56 48.15
C GLN A 248 59.72 55.90 48.48
N ALA A 249 59.85 54.72 49.11
CA ALA A 249 58.85 53.90 49.81
C ALA A 249 58.49 54.44 51.22
N PRO A 250 57.89 53.66 52.14
CA PRO A 250 56.70 52.77 52.11
C PRO A 250 55.73 53.08 53.29
N SER A 251 54.56 52.42 53.36
CA SER A 251 53.77 52.08 54.59
C SER A 251 52.49 51.40 54.09
N GLY A 252 52.06 50.19 54.46
CA GLY A 252 51.84 49.62 55.79
C GLY A 252 50.45 48.94 55.76
N THR A 253 50.40 47.61 55.70
CA THR A 253 49.75 46.70 56.66
C THR A 253 48.22 46.54 56.65
N VAL A 254 47.81 45.36 56.16
CA VAL A 254 46.94 44.30 56.74
C VAL A 254 45.50 44.58 57.20
N GLY A 255 44.59 43.72 56.73
CA GLY A 255 43.26 43.37 57.27
C GLY A 255 42.17 43.47 56.19
N GLU A 256 41.26 42.53 55.94
CA GLU A 256 40.86 41.27 56.58
C GLU A 256 39.85 40.61 55.61
N GLU A 257 40.04 39.34 55.22
CA GLU A 257 39.10 38.59 54.37
C GLU A 257 38.28 37.62 55.22
N ALA A 258 36.95 37.61 55.01
CA ALA A 258 36.04 36.63 55.59
C ALA A 258 35.06 36.07 54.54
N GLY A 259 34.99 34.73 54.50
CA GLY A 259 33.89 33.91 53.96
C GLY A 259 34.04 33.48 52.50
N THR A 260 34.01 32.20 52.10
CA THR A 260 33.18 31.10 52.64
C THR A 260 33.73 29.73 52.23
N ARG A 261 33.52 28.78 53.15
CA ARG A 261 33.87 27.35 53.24
C ARG A 261 33.39 26.45 52.09
N SER A 262 34.26 25.53 51.64
CA SER A 262 34.24 24.05 51.88
C SER A 262 33.15 23.27 51.12
N GLY A 263 33.37 22.08 50.56
CA GLY A 263 34.50 21.15 50.60
C GLY A 263 34.11 19.87 49.86
N THR A 264 35.10 19.28 49.19
CA THR A 264 35.13 18.02 48.43
C THR A 264 34.94 16.79 49.34
N THR A 265 34.54 15.61 48.82
CA THR A 265 35.33 14.35 48.86
C THR A 265 34.54 13.08 48.46
N TYR A 266 35.30 12.18 47.85
CA TYR A 266 35.09 10.90 47.18
C TYR A 266 34.76 9.66 48.04
N GLY A 267 34.30 8.60 47.33
CA GLY A 267 34.56 7.17 47.56
C GLY A 267 33.45 6.42 48.32
N ALA A 268 33.25 5.10 48.24
CA ALA A 268 33.64 3.99 47.38
C ALA A 268 32.83 2.73 47.84
N THR A 269 32.78 1.67 47.02
CA THR A 269 32.66 0.23 47.40
C THR A 269 31.31 -0.41 47.82
N GLY A 270 30.92 -1.46 47.05
CA GLY A 270 30.65 -2.84 47.52
C GLY A 270 29.31 -3.19 48.19
N GLY A 271 28.64 -4.26 47.72
CA GLY A 271 27.59 -4.92 48.53
C GLY A 271 26.65 -5.87 47.79
N THR A 272 26.88 -7.16 47.98
CA THR A 272 26.13 -8.37 47.58
C THR A 272 24.68 -8.40 48.09
N GLY A 273 23.78 -9.04 47.34
CA GLY A 273 22.44 -9.40 47.82
C GLY A 273 21.74 -10.45 46.96
N ALA A 274 21.76 -11.70 47.41
CA ALA A 274 20.92 -12.79 46.91
C ALA A 274 19.65 -12.89 47.77
N GLY A 275 18.49 -13.14 47.14
CA GLY A 275 17.21 -13.30 47.82
C GLY A 275 16.19 -14.04 46.94
N THR A 276 15.91 -15.28 47.35
CA THR A 276 14.80 -16.22 47.11
C THR A 276 13.42 -15.52 46.94
N THR A 277 12.37 -16.01 46.26
CA THR A 277 11.60 -17.27 46.41
C THR A 277 10.34 -17.18 45.51
N GLY A 278 9.76 -18.31 45.05
CA GLY A 278 8.28 -18.45 44.95
C GLY A 278 7.64 -18.83 43.60
N GLY A 279 7.47 -20.14 43.37
CA GLY A 279 6.17 -20.80 43.08
C GLY A 279 5.37 -20.55 41.77
N PRO A 280 4.88 -21.62 41.09
CA PRO A 280 4.01 -21.52 39.91
C PRO A 280 2.52 -21.51 40.31
N SER A 281 1.71 -20.65 39.68
CA SER A 281 0.24 -20.72 39.77
C SER A 281 -0.39 -21.15 38.45
N ALA A 282 -0.94 -22.35 38.49
CA ALA A 282 -1.91 -22.89 37.56
C ALA A 282 -3.34 -22.62 38.07
N GLY A 283 -4.31 -22.58 37.15
CA GLY A 283 -5.76 -22.56 37.42
C GLY A 283 -6.37 -21.16 37.31
N GLY A 284 -7.51 -20.95 36.66
CA GLY A 284 -8.44 -21.82 35.96
C GLY A 284 -9.48 -20.89 35.34
N ARG A 285 -9.80 -21.09 34.05
CA ARG A 285 -10.91 -20.41 33.38
C ARG A 285 -12.22 -20.97 33.94
N ILE A 286 -13.09 -20.11 34.44
CA ILE A 286 -14.53 -20.39 34.53
C ILE A 286 -15.22 -19.36 33.62
N GLU A 287 -15.59 -19.82 32.43
CA GLU A 287 -16.53 -19.14 31.55
C GLU A 287 -17.90 -19.11 32.22
N THR A 288 -18.41 -17.91 32.46
CA THR A 288 -19.77 -17.70 32.96
C THR A 288 -20.71 -17.71 31.76
N GLU A 289 -21.34 -18.85 31.50
CA GLU A 289 -22.45 -18.95 30.55
C GLU A 289 -23.60 -18.01 31.00
N ARG A 290 -24.02 -17.11 30.11
CA ARG A 290 -25.24 -16.31 30.29
C ARG A 290 -26.41 -17.04 29.63
N PRO A 291 -27.51 -17.32 30.35
CA PRO A 291 -28.70 -17.91 29.73
C PRO A 291 -29.48 -16.90 28.88
N MET A 292 -29.96 -17.37 27.73
CA MET A 292 -30.83 -16.64 26.78
C MET A 292 -32.25 -16.42 27.37
N PRO A 293 -32.93 -15.30 27.09
CA PRO A 293 -34.33 -15.11 27.44
C PRO A 293 -35.27 -15.90 26.50
N PRO A 294 -36.42 -16.38 27.01
CA PRO A 294 -37.35 -17.21 26.27
C PRO A 294 -38.24 -16.41 25.30
N ASN A 295 -38.65 -17.12 24.26
CA ASN A 295 -39.44 -16.68 23.13
C ASN A 295 -40.92 -16.66 23.55
N GLU A 296 -41.58 -15.52 23.43
CA GLU A 296 -43.04 -15.40 23.62
C GLU A 296 -43.79 -15.66 22.29
N PRO A 297 -45.03 -16.19 22.37
CA PRO A 297 -45.77 -16.80 21.25
C PRO A 297 -46.38 -15.84 20.24
#